data_AF-A0A7C5ATZ7-F1
#
_entry.id   AF-A0A7C5ATZ7-F1
#
_cell.length_a   1.000
_cell.length_b   1.000
_cell.length_c   1.000
_cell.angle_alpha   90.00
_cell.angle_beta   90.00
_cell.angle_gamma   90.00
#
_symmetry.space_group_name_H-M   'P 1'
#
loop_
_entity.id
_entity.type
_entity.pdbx_description
1 polymer ?
#
loop_
_entity_poly.entity_id
_entity_poly.type
_entity_poly.pdbx_seq_one_letter_code
_entity_poly.pdbx_strand_id
1 'polypeptide(L)'
;MKIQKKAMFLSALLAAGCFVPLSYGQQQAAAAERPKLYNTAKQKLLEGKTINGYTISRPDPELYCQVAPHYDYIWIEMQHSTLSFADIEKMIGTCPKAGIPMIRVADELESTLQHATDVGALGIIMPTVDTPEKAMATVKYSKFPMEGRRSSGQAQASRIWGPNYRETANDNILIVVMIETPVGVANAYDIARVPGVDVVLVANNDLASFSGTKPGEPAYEDMVTKVKLATLKAGKIFGAASMEATAKRPDKADFKMFQNGPSNDGWTPPAPAKP
;
A
#
# COMPACT_ATOMS: atom_id res chain seq x y z
N MET A 1 -65.19 22.18 57.31
CA MET A 1 -65.41 22.27 55.85
C MET A 1 -65.02 20.92 55.26
N LYS A 2 -66.00 20.29 54.60
CA LYS A 2 -66.00 19.04 53.81
C LYS A 2 -64.76 18.91 52.87
N ILE A 3 -64.27 17.79 52.31
CA ILE A 3 -64.60 16.36 52.22
C ILE A 3 -63.52 15.72 51.31
N GLN A 4 -63.20 14.45 51.58
CA GLN A 4 -62.78 13.35 50.68
C GLN A 4 -61.55 13.41 49.74
N LYS A 5 -60.76 12.34 49.92
CA LYS A 5 -59.97 11.61 48.93
C LYS A 5 -60.84 11.25 47.71
N LYS A 6 -60.38 11.59 46.49
CA LYS A 6 -60.94 11.08 45.24
C LYS A 6 -60.11 9.89 44.73
N ALA A 7 -60.81 8.79 44.48
CA ALA A 7 -60.36 7.69 43.65
C ALA A 7 -60.20 8.16 42.19
N MET A 8 -59.13 7.72 41.54
CA MET A 8 -58.89 7.99 40.12
C MET A 8 -59.48 6.84 39.30
N PHE A 9 -60.55 7.15 38.58
CA PHE A 9 -61.20 6.26 37.62
C PHE A 9 -60.42 6.23 36.30
N LEU A 10 -60.42 5.05 35.70
CA LEU A 10 -59.97 4.71 34.35
C LEU A 10 -60.84 5.44 33.31
N SER A 11 -60.24 6.10 32.33
CA SER A 11 -60.92 6.49 31.09
C SER A 11 -59.95 6.51 29.92
N ALA A 12 -60.22 5.62 28.96
CA ALA A 12 -59.54 5.46 27.70
C ALA A 12 -59.66 6.71 26.82
N LEU A 13 -58.59 7.04 26.11
CA LEU A 13 -58.58 8.02 25.02
C LEU A 13 -58.01 7.34 23.77
N LEU A 14 -58.89 7.16 22.78
CA LEU A 14 -58.52 6.86 21.40
C LEU A 14 -57.64 8.00 20.87
N ALA A 15 -56.43 7.68 20.41
CA ALA A 15 -55.64 8.57 19.58
C ALA A 15 -55.84 8.19 18.11
N ALA A 16 -56.44 9.12 17.36
CA ALA A 16 -56.58 9.06 15.91
C ALA A 16 -55.21 9.01 15.23
N GLY A 17 -55.00 8.04 14.35
CA GLY A 17 -53.78 7.90 13.57
C GLY A 17 -53.70 8.95 12.46
N CYS A 18 -52.74 9.87 12.57
CA CYS A 18 -52.26 10.66 11.45
C CYS A 18 -51.21 9.84 10.68
N PHE A 19 -51.61 9.26 9.55
CA PHE A 19 -50.67 8.70 8.57
C PHE A 19 -50.00 9.86 7.82
N VAL A 20 -48.71 10.08 8.09
CA VAL A 20 -47.84 10.89 7.23
C VAL A 20 -47.08 9.92 6.32
N PRO A 21 -47.22 9.98 4.98
CA PRO A 21 -46.43 9.14 4.11
C PRO A 21 -44.99 9.65 4.13
N LEU A 22 -44.09 8.86 4.73
CA LEU A 22 -42.65 8.99 4.57
C LEU A 22 -42.31 8.62 3.13
N SER A 23 -42.23 9.63 2.25
CA SER A 23 -41.60 9.49 0.95
C SER A 23 -40.11 9.26 1.19
N TYR A 24 -39.68 7.99 1.15
CA TYR A 24 -38.27 7.60 1.05
C TYR A 24 -37.73 8.13 -0.27
N GLY A 25 -37.14 9.32 -0.25
CA GLY A 25 -36.28 9.78 -1.34
C GLY A 25 -35.05 8.90 -1.39
N GLN A 26 -34.97 8.02 -2.38
CA GLN A 26 -33.73 7.37 -2.78
C GLN A 26 -32.79 8.44 -3.34
N GLN A 27 -32.06 9.13 -2.46
CA GLN A 27 -30.90 9.89 -2.87
C GLN A 27 -29.76 8.89 -3.00
N GLN A 28 -29.64 8.30 -4.19
CA GLN A 28 -28.46 7.57 -4.60
C GLN A 28 -27.30 8.57 -4.46
N ALA A 29 -26.50 8.40 -3.41
CA ALA A 29 -25.26 9.13 -3.28
C ALA A 29 -24.40 8.72 -4.47
N ALA A 30 -24.39 9.54 -5.52
CA ALA A 30 -23.41 9.43 -6.58
C ALA A 30 -22.05 9.44 -5.88
N ALA A 31 -21.30 8.34 -6.00
CA ALA A 31 -19.95 8.26 -5.46
C ALA A 31 -19.18 9.44 -6.07
N ALA A 32 -18.83 10.42 -5.24
CA ALA A 32 -18.05 11.56 -5.68
C ALA A 32 -16.79 11.01 -6.35
N GLU A 33 -16.60 11.37 -7.63
CA GLU A 33 -15.46 10.91 -8.41
C GLU A 33 -14.20 11.36 -7.68
N ARG A 34 -13.43 10.40 -7.15
CA ARG A 34 -12.22 10.74 -6.39
C ARG A 34 -11.26 11.44 -7.35
N PRO A 35 -10.62 12.55 -6.95
CA PRO A 35 -9.63 13.21 -7.78
C PRO A 35 -8.53 12.22 -8.14
N LYS A 36 -8.10 12.24 -9.40
CA LYS A 36 -7.05 11.36 -9.92
C LYS A 36 -5.77 11.52 -9.09
N LEU A 37 -5.20 10.39 -8.67
CA LEU A 37 -3.96 10.38 -7.90
C LEU A 37 -2.78 10.77 -8.80
N TYR A 38 -1.84 11.55 -8.26
CA TYR A 38 -0.56 11.80 -8.93
C TYR A 38 0.42 10.64 -8.73
N ASN A 39 0.17 9.76 -7.76
CA ASN A 39 0.76 8.42 -7.76
C ASN A 39 0.06 7.55 -8.84
N THR A 40 0.62 7.55 -10.04
CA THR A 40 0.09 6.82 -11.20
C THR A 40 0.15 5.30 -11.03
N ALA A 41 1.13 4.77 -10.28
CA ALA A 41 1.21 3.34 -9.97
C ALA A 41 0.03 2.90 -9.08
N LYS A 42 -0.26 3.66 -8.02
CA LYS A 42 -1.42 3.42 -7.15
C LYS A 42 -2.73 3.55 -7.93
N GLN A 43 -2.85 4.56 -8.79
CA GLN A 43 -4.03 4.73 -9.66
C GLN A 43 -4.24 3.50 -10.56
N LYS A 44 -3.20 2.99 -11.23
CA LYS A 44 -3.29 1.78 -12.07
C LYS A 44 -3.76 0.56 -11.28
N LEU A 45 -3.22 0.36 -10.08
CA LEU A 45 -3.63 -0.74 -9.20
C LEU A 45 -5.12 -0.65 -8.81
N LEU A 46 -5.61 0.55 -8.47
CA LEU A 46 -7.03 0.77 -8.15
C LEU A 46 -7.96 0.54 -9.36
N GLU A 47 -7.44 0.71 -10.58
CA GLU A 47 -8.13 0.36 -11.84
C GLU A 47 -8.05 -1.15 -12.17
N GLY A 48 -7.48 -1.97 -11.29
CA GLY A 48 -7.31 -3.41 -11.49
C GLY A 48 -6.20 -3.81 -12.46
N LYS A 49 -5.36 -2.85 -12.88
CA LYS A 49 -4.23 -3.08 -13.79
C LYS A 49 -3.01 -3.58 -13.02
N THR A 50 -2.12 -4.26 -13.75
CA THR A 50 -0.82 -4.69 -13.24
C THR A 50 0.20 -3.56 -13.34
N ILE A 51 1.09 -3.46 -12.35
CA ILE A 51 2.25 -2.57 -12.37
C ILE A 51 3.58 -3.34 -12.29
N ASN A 52 4.60 -2.83 -12.97
CA ASN A 52 5.95 -3.37 -12.97
C ASN A 52 6.96 -2.33 -12.48
N GLY A 53 7.85 -2.78 -11.58
CA GLY A 53 8.96 -1.97 -11.08
C GLY A 53 10.28 -2.23 -11.81
N TYR A 54 11.24 -1.37 -11.50
CA TYR A 54 12.67 -1.59 -11.75
C TYR A 54 13.47 -1.28 -10.47
N THR A 55 14.38 -2.18 -10.09
CA THR A 55 15.17 -2.05 -8.87
C THR A 55 16.44 -1.24 -9.08
N ILE A 56 16.68 -0.24 -8.23
CA ILE A 56 17.96 0.47 -8.09
C ILE A 56 18.50 0.22 -6.68
N SER A 57 19.74 -0.26 -6.60
CA SER A 57 20.42 -0.64 -5.34
C SER A 57 21.79 0.04 -5.16
N ARG A 58 22.02 1.15 -5.85
CA ARG A 58 23.26 1.94 -5.78
C ARG A 58 22.98 3.42 -6.02
N PRO A 59 23.82 4.35 -5.53
CA PRO A 59 23.60 5.79 -5.69
C PRO A 59 23.89 6.21 -7.14
N ASP A 60 22.87 6.20 -7.99
CA ASP A 60 23.01 6.41 -9.43
C ASP A 60 21.87 7.30 -9.97
N PRO A 61 21.98 8.64 -9.81
CA PRO A 61 20.97 9.59 -10.30
C PRO A 61 20.78 9.53 -11.82
N GLU A 62 21.86 9.30 -12.57
CA GLU A 62 21.81 9.18 -14.04
C GLU A 62 20.97 7.96 -14.45
N LEU A 63 21.22 6.79 -13.84
CA LEU A 63 20.39 5.61 -14.06
C LEU A 63 18.94 5.87 -13.65
N TYR A 64 18.69 6.52 -12.50
CA TYR A 64 17.33 6.86 -12.09
C TYR A 64 16.59 7.67 -13.17
N CYS A 65 17.23 8.72 -13.71
CA CYS A 65 16.68 9.53 -14.79
C CYS A 65 16.37 8.68 -16.04
N GLN A 66 17.26 7.75 -16.37
CA GLN A 66 17.15 6.92 -17.56
C GLN A 66 16.02 5.90 -17.44
N VAL A 67 15.85 5.26 -16.28
CA VAL A 67 14.90 4.14 -16.14
C VAL A 67 13.51 4.56 -15.72
N ALA A 68 13.38 5.59 -14.86
CA ALA A 68 12.10 5.98 -14.25
C ALA A 68 10.94 6.22 -15.24
N PRO A 69 11.14 6.86 -16.41
CA PRO A 69 10.07 7.08 -17.38
C PRO A 69 9.46 5.82 -17.99
N HIS A 70 10.18 4.70 -17.94
CA HIS A 70 9.81 3.46 -18.63
C HIS A 70 9.07 2.46 -17.74
N TYR A 71 8.95 2.75 -16.43
CA TYR A 71 8.37 1.84 -15.44
C TYR A 71 7.24 2.50 -14.66
N ASP A 72 6.35 1.71 -14.05
CA ASP A 72 5.27 2.26 -13.24
C ASP A 72 5.81 2.89 -11.95
N TYR A 73 6.86 2.28 -11.40
CA TYR A 73 7.53 2.73 -10.21
C TYR A 73 8.99 2.28 -10.20
N ILE A 74 9.81 2.97 -9.42
CA ILE A 74 11.18 2.58 -9.15
C ILE A 74 11.27 2.03 -7.74
N TRP A 75 11.73 0.79 -7.63
CA TRP A 75 12.04 0.14 -6.35
C TRP A 75 13.44 0.58 -5.92
N ILE A 76 13.51 1.43 -4.91
CA ILE A 76 14.75 1.91 -4.33
C ILE A 76 15.07 1.01 -3.15
N GLU A 77 16.13 0.22 -3.28
CA GLU A 77 16.48 -0.85 -2.35
C GLU A 77 17.31 -0.31 -1.18
N MET A 78 16.80 -0.31 0.06
CA MET A 78 17.61 0.02 1.25
C MET A 78 17.85 -1.15 2.20
N GLN A 79 17.13 -2.27 2.08
CA GLN A 79 17.31 -3.42 2.97
C GLN A 79 18.61 -4.18 2.65
N HIS A 80 18.94 -4.29 1.36
CA HIS A 80 20.10 -5.04 0.86
C HIS A 80 21.05 -4.19 0.03
N SER A 81 21.14 -2.89 0.32
CA SER A 81 22.12 -2.01 -0.31
C SER A 81 22.75 -1.07 0.71
N THR A 82 23.69 -0.24 0.24
CA THR A 82 24.35 0.81 1.02
C THR A 82 23.74 2.19 0.81
N LEU A 83 22.56 2.29 0.17
CA LEU A 83 21.89 3.56 -0.08
C LEU A 83 21.50 4.26 1.22
N SER A 84 21.86 5.54 1.33
CA SER A 84 21.40 6.45 2.37
C SER A 84 20.21 7.28 1.89
N PHE A 85 19.49 7.92 2.82
CA PHE A 85 18.45 8.88 2.44
C PHE A 85 18.98 10.06 1.61
N ALA A 86 20.23 10.47 1.80
CA ALA A 86 20.86 11.52 1.00
C ALA A 86 21.07 11.09 -0.47
N ASP A 87 21.45 9.83 -0.69
CA ASP A 87 21.56 9.26 -2.04
C ASP A 87 20.20 9.25 -2.74
N ILE A 88 19.17 8.83 -2.01
CA ILE A 88 17.80 8.73 -2.53
C ILE A 88 17.23 10.13 -2.80
N GLU A 89 17.45 11.08 -1.89
CA GLU A 89 17.08 12.48 -2.08
C GLU A 89 17.68 13.02 -3.38
N LYS A 90 18.98 12.77 -3.61
CA LYS A 90 19.67 13.17 -4.84
C LYS A 90 19.09 12.50 -6.08
N MET A 91 18.85 11.17 -6.06
CA MET A 91 18.28 10.44 -7.20
C MET A 91 16.90 10.99 -7.60
N ILE A 92 15.98 11.10 -6.63
CA ILE A 92 14.63 11.62 -6.87
C ILE A 92 14.67 13.09 -7.29
N GLY A 93 15.54 13.89 -6.67
CA GLY A 93 15.68 15.32 -6.93
C GLY A 93 16.29 15.66 -8.30
N THR A 94 17.08 14.74 -8.88
CA THR A 94 17.69 14.92 -10.21
C THR A 94 16.67 14.73 -11.33
N CYS A 95 15.72 13.79 -11.18
CA CYS A 95 14.63 13.55 -12.13
C CYS A 95 13.26 13.57 -11.43
N PRO A 96 12.78 14.74 -10.97
CA PRO A 96 11.51 14.80 -10.26
C PRO A 96 10.38 14.39 -11.20
N LYS A 97 9.46 13.55 -10.71
CA LYS A 97 8.27 13.06 -11.43
C LYS A 97 8.55 12.22 -12.69
N ALA A 98 9.77 11.75 -12.89
CA ALA A 98 10.09 10.85 -14.00
C ALA A 98 9.38 9.48 -13.87
N GLY A 99 9.09 9.06 -12.64
CA GLY A 99 8.33 7.86 -12.29
C GLY A 99 7.89 7.94 -10.83
N ILE A 100 7.28 6.89 -10.30
CA ILE A 100 6.86 6.81 -8.88
C ILE A 100 7.99 6.22 -8.04
N PRO A 101 8.69 6.99 -7.18
CA PRO A 101 9.69 6.45 -6.28
C PRO A 101 9.03 5.67 -5.14
N MET A 102 9.41 4.41 -4.98
CA MET A 102 9.01 3.56 -3.85
C MET A 102 10.25 3.01 -3.17
N ILE A 103 10.33 3.12 -1.84
CA ILE A 103 11.50 2.70 -1.09
C ILE A 103 11.20 1.42 -0.33
N ARG A 104 12.01 0.36 -0.55
CA ARG A 104 12.10 -0.75 0.40
C ARG A 104 13.01 -0.35 1.54
N VAL A 105 12.41 -0.01 2.67
CA VAL A 105 13.13 0.37 3.90
C VAL A 105 13.67 -0.86 4.62
N ALA A 106 14.61 -0.66 5.54
CA ALA A 106 15.19 -1.74 6.33
C ALA A 106 14.39 -2.06 7.61
N ASP A 107 13.67 -1.09 8.16
CA ASP A 107 12.94 -1.20 9.43
C ASP A 107 11.70 -0.30 9.49
N GLU A 108 10.80 -0.58 10.43
CA GLU A 108 9.57 0.17 10.69
C GLU A 108 9.72 1.34 11.68
N LEU A 109 10.95 1.83 11.89
CA LEU A 109 11.17 2.95 12.80
C LEU A 109 10.50 4.22 12.28
N GLU A 110 9.98 5.02 13.22
CA GLU A 110 9.30 6.28 12.89
C GLU A 110 10.20 7.21 12.06
N SER A 111 11.48 7.31 12.43
CA SER A 111 12.47 8.11 11.70
C SER A 111 12.68 7.61 10.27
N THR A 112 12.80 6.30 10.08
CA THR A 112 13.06 5.68 8.78
C THR A 112 11.91 5.94 7.82
N LEU A 113 10.67 5.70 8.29
CA LEU A 113 9.47 5.86 7.48
C LEU A 113 9.15 7.33 7.16
N GLN A 114 9.37 8.24 8.11
CA GLN A 114 9.20 9.67 7.85
C GLN A 114 10.26 10.19 6.87
N HIS A 115 11.54 9.86 7.05
CA HIS A 115 12.59 10.24 6.10
C HIS A 115 12.32 9.70 4.69
N ALA A 116 11.89 8.45 4.56
CA ALA A 116 11.53 7.87 3.26
C ALA A 116 10.47 8.72 2.53
N THR A 117 9.44 9.15 3.26
CA THR A 117 8.40 10.01 2.68
C THR A 117 8.83 11.47 2.49
N ASP A 118 9.80 11.96 3.27
CA ASP A 118 10.33 13.33 3.20
C ASP A 118 11.26 13.53 2.00
N VAL A 119 12.04 12.51 1.63
CA VAL A 119 12.82 12.49 0.39
C VAL A 119 11.95 12.33 -0.86
N GLY A 120 10.62 12.25 -0.71
CA GLY A 120 9.67 12.30 -1.82
C GLY A 120 9.17 10.95 -2.31
N ALA A 121 9.41 9.85 -1.58
CA ALA A 121 8.78 8.57 -1.91
C ALA A 121 7.25 8.67 -1.84
N LEU A 122 6.59 8.04 -2.81
CA LEU A 122 5.12 7.85 -2.82
C LEU A 122 4.73 6.40 -2.61
N GLY A 123 5.69 5.55 -2.26
CA GLY A 123 5.39 4.22 -1.75
C GLY A 123 6.45 3.73 -0.78
N ILE A 124 5.98 2.95 0.18
CA ILE A 124 6.80 2.31 1.21
C ILE A 124 6.62 0.82 1.08
N ILE A 125 7.73 0.11 1.00
CA ILE A 125 7.77 -1.34 0.92
C ILE A 125 8.42 -1.84 2.20
N MET A 126 7.62 -2.47 3.06
CA MET A 126 8.07 -2.99 4.34
C MET A 126 8.41 -4.48 4.18
N PRO A 127 9.69 -4.88 4.32
CA PRO A 127 10.07 -6.27 4.26
C PRO A 127 9.73 -7.02 5.55
N THR A 128 9.71 -8.35 5.44
CA THR A 128 9.65 -9.31 6.55
C THR A 128 8.58 -8.94 7.58
N VAL A 129 7.33 -8.79 7.12
CA VAL A 129 6.19 -8.45 7.97
C VAL A 129 5.57 -9.74 8.51
N ASP A 130 5.87 -10.02 9.77
CA ASP A 130 5.36 -11.20 10.47
C ASP A 130 4.11 -10.92 11.32
N THR A 131 3.87 -9.67 11.66
CA THR A 131 2.80 -9.28 12.60
C THR A 131 1.97 -8.10 12.09
N PRO A 132 0.68 -8.01 12.47
CA PRO A 132 -0.14 -6.86 12.16
C PRO A 132 0.40 -5.57 12.82
N GLU A 133 1.12 -5.66 13.94
CA GLU A 133 1.74 -4.51 14.60
C GLU A 133 2.80 -3.84 13.71
N LYS A 134 3.65 -4.63 13.03
CA LYS A 134 4.65 -4.10 12.10
C LYS A 134 3.98 -3.44 10.87
N ALA A 135 2.90 -4.04 10.36
CA ALA A 135 2.11 -3.42 9.30
C ALA A 135 1.45 -2.11 9.76
N MET A 136 0.88 -2.07 10.97
CA MET A 136 0.30 -0.87 11.57
C MET A 136 1.35 0.23 11.77
N ALA A 137 2.56 -0.11 12.23
CA ALA A 137 3.66 0.83 12.39
C ALA A 137 4.04 1.47 11.05
N THR A 138 4.15 0.64 9.99
CA THR A 138 4.39 1.09 8.62
C THR A 138 3.39 2.15 8.19
N VAL A 139 2.07 1.85 8.29
CA VAL A 139 1.02 2.81 7.92
C VAL A 139 1.10 4.07 8.78
N LYS A 140 1.18 3.90 10.10
CA LYS A 140 1.14 4.97 11.09
C LYS A 140 2.25 5.99 10.84
N TYR A 141 3.47 5.57 10.58
CA TYR A 141 4.59 6.50 10.46
C TYR A 141 4.78 7.07 9.04
N SER A 142 4.14 6.48 8.03
CA SER A 142 4.18 7.01 6.65
C SER A 142 3.05 8.00 6.33
N LYS A 143 1.93 7.97 7.06
CA LYS A 143 0.77 8.84 6.81
C LYS A 143 0.64 9.98 7.81
N PHE A 144 0.19 11.14 7.35
CA PHE A 144 -0.14 12.28 8.20
C PHE A 144 -1.39 12.02 9.05
N PRO A 145 -1.56 12.72 10.19
CA PRO A 145 -2.82 12.76 10.91
C PRO A 145 -3.99 13.18 10.00
N MET A 146 -5.18 12.58 10.12
CA MET A 146 -5.64 11.64 11.18
C MET A 146 -5.44 10.14 10.89
N GLU A 147 -4.91 9.77 9.72
CA GLU A 147 -4.68 8.34 9.38
C GLU A 147 -3.39 7.77 9.99
N GLY A 148 -2.46 8.65 10.35
CA GLY A 148 -1.19 8.26 10.95
C GLY A 148 -0.62 9.33 11.89
N ARG A 149 0.70 9.30 12.05
CA ARG A 149 1.49 10.15 12.97
C ARG A 149 2.70 10.79 12.29
N ARG A 150 2.79 10.77 10.96
CA ARG A 150 3.86 11.47 10.25
C ARG A 150 3.89 12.95 10.66
N SER A 151 5.06 13.44 11.06
CA SER A 151 5.27 14.86 11.36
C SER A 151 5.44 15.67 10.08
N SER A 152 5.17 16.98 10.15
CA SER A 152 5.28 17.87 8.98
C SER A 152 6.67 18.49 8.92
N GLY A 153 7.52 18.01 8.01
CA GLY A 153 8.81 18.60 7.66
C GLY A 153 8.75 19.43 6.36
N GLN A 154 9.74 20.32 6.17
CA GLN A 154 9.92 21.10 4.92
C GLN A 154 10.95 20.44 3.96
N ALA A 155 10.93 19.11 3.88
CA ALA A 155 11.80 18.36 2.99
C ALA A 155 11.36 18.43 1.52
N GLN A 156 12.11 17.79 0.62
CA GLN A 156 11.88 17.92 -0.82
C GLN A 156 10.55 17.39 -1.34
N ALA A 157 9.86 16.51 -0.61
CA ALA A 157 8.58 15.93 -1.03
C ALA A 157 7.55 17.00 -1.44
N SER A 158 7.38 18.06 -0.65
CA SER A 158 6.44 19.14 -0.96
C SER A 158 6.84 19.94 -2.20
N ARG A 159 8.15 20.17 -2.40
CA ARG A 159 8.70 20.84 -3.59
C ARG A 159 8.47 20.02 -4.86
N ILE A 160 8.57 18.69 -4.76
CA ILE A 160 8.36 17.79 -5.89
C ILE A 160 6.86 17.67 -6.20
N TRP A 161 6.05 17.27 -5.22
CA TRP A 161 4.66 16.89 -5.45
C TRP A 161 3.68 18.08 -5.44
N GLY A 162 4.13 19.25 -5.00
CA GLY A 162 3.40 20.52 -5.07
C GLY A 162 2.86 20.98 -3.71
N PRO A 163 2.29 22.20 -3.66
CA PRO A 163 1.90 22.84 -2.41
C PRO A 163 0.80 22.08 -1.65
N ASN A 164 -0.05 21.34 -2.35
CA ASN A 164 -1.14 20.55 -1.74
C ASN A 164 -0.69 19.15 -1.28
N TYR A 165 0.62 18.89 -1.22
CA TYR A 165 1.14 17.57 -0.84
C TYR A 165 0.67 17.17 0.56
N ARG A 166 0.62 18.11 1.50
CA ARG A 166 0.23 17.80 2.88
C ARG A 166 -1.19 17.24 2.98
N GLU A 167 -2.11 17.74 2.16
CA GLU A 167 -3.52 17.38 2.12
C GLU A 167 -3.75 16.09 1.32
N THR A 168 -2.90 15.81 0.33
CA THR A 168 -3.11 14.74 -0.65
C THR A 168 -2.17 13.54 -0.47
N ALA A 169 -1.13 13.66 0.36
CA ALA A 169 -0.12 12.62 0.52
C ALA A 169 -0.69 11.28 1.00
N ASN A 170 -1.64 11.28 1.94
CA ASN A 170 -2.18 10.03 2.49
C ASN A 170 -2.90 9.16 1.43
N ASP A 171 -3.57 9.81 0.48
CA ASP A 171 -4.23 9.13 -0.63
C ASP A 171 -3.20 8.60 -1.64
N ASN A 172 -2.10 9.33 -1.83
CA ASN A 172 -1.08 9.03 -2.83
C ASN A 172 0.01 8.06 -2.33
N ILE A 173 0.27 7.96 -1.03
CA ILE A 173 1.26 7.03 -0.49
C ILE A 173 0.71 5.60 -0.60
N LEU A 174 1.47 4.73 -1.28
CA LEU A 174 1.18 3.32 -1.45
C LEU A 174 1.92 2.50 -0.38
N ILE A 175 1.20 1.84 0.51
CA ILE A 175 1.80 0.98 1.54
C ILE A 175 1.79 -0.48 1.09
N VAL A 176 3.00 -1.03 0.97
CA VAL A 176 3.25 -2.40 0.53
C VAL A 176 3.92 -3.16 1.66
N VAL A 177 3.38 -4.33 2.00
CA VAL A 177 3.97 -5.23 3.00
C VAL A 177 4.42 -6.52 2.34
N MET A 178 5.57 -7.03 2.72
CA MET A 178 6.10 -8.30 2.21
C MET A 178 5.94 -9.38 3.27
N ILE A 179 5.28 -10.48 2.90
CA ILE A 179 5.23 -11.70 3.69
C ILE A 179 6.32 -12.63 3.18
N GLU A 180 7.28 -12.91 4.05
CA GLU A 180 8.55 -13.56 3.68
C GLU A 180 8.90 -14.72 4.61
N THR A 181 8.08 -15.01 5.62
CA THR A 181 8.35 -16.08 6.60
C THR A 181 7.10 -16.94 6.80
N PRO A 182 7.24 -18.18 7.29
CA PRO A 182 6.11 -19.00 7.73
C PRO A 182 5.22 -18.30 8.79
N VAL A 183 5.80 -17.45 9.65
CA VAL A 183 5.04 -16.69 10.65
C VAL A 183 4.16 -15.64 9.97
N GLY A 184 4.71 -14.85 9.04
CA GLY A 184 3.93 -13.92 8.23
C GLY A 184 2.84 -14.62 7.42
N VAL A 185 3.12 -15.82 6.88
CA VAL A 185 2.12 -16.65 6.19
C VAL A 185 1.00 -17.08 7.14
N ALA A 186 1.32 -17.43 8.39
CA ALA A 186 0.31 -17.77 9.40
C ALA A 186 -0.60 -16.58 9.73
N ASN A 187 -0.02 -15.37 9.79
CA ASN A 187 -0.71 -14.12 10.14
C ASN A 187 -1.24 -13.34 8.92
N ALA A 188 -1.21 -13.92 7.72
CA ALA A 188 -1.40 -13.19 6.47
C ALA A 188 -2.71 -12.38 6.42
N TYR A 189 -3.81 -12.91 6.94
CA TYR A 189 -5.10 -12.20 6.95
C TYR A 189 -5.10 -11.02 7.92
N ASP A 190 -4.49 -11.19 9.09
CA ASP A 190 -4.41 -10.13 10.09
C ASP A 190 -3.48 -9.00 9.63
N ILE A 191 -2.38 -9.34 8.96
CA ILE A 191 -1.50 -8.36 8.31
C ILE A 191 -2.24 -7.63 7.18
N ALA A 192 -2.88 -8.37 6.27
CA ALA A 192 -3.53 -7.80 5.10
C ALA A 192 -4.71 -6.87 5.48
N ARG A 193 -5.47 -7.20 6.52
CA ARG A 193 -6.65 -6.41 6.92
C ARG A 193 -6.32 -5.11 7.67
N VAL A 194 -5.05 -4.84 7.95
CA VAL A 194 -4.64 -3.58 8.60
C VAL A 194 -5.11 -2.39 7.73
N PRO A 195 -5.88 -1.44 8.29
CA PRO A 195 -6.27 -0.23 7.58
C PRO A 195 -5.05 0.53 7.08
N GLY A 196 -5.08 0.94 5.81
CA GLY A 196 -3.97 1.64 5.16
C GLY A 196 -2.92 0.76 4.48
N VAL A 197 -2.91 -0.56 4.71
CA VAL A 197 -2.17 -1.48 3.83
C VAL A 197 -2.89 -1.54 2.48
N ASP A 198 -2.15 -1.37 1.38
CA ASP A 198 -2.71 -1.39 0.03
C ASP A 198 -2.37 -2.70 -0.70
N VAL A 199 -1.11 -3.14 -0.62
CA VAL A 199 -0.58 -4.31 -1.35
C VAL A 199 0.13 -5.28 -0.40
N VAL A 200 -0.08 -6.58 -0.61
CA VAL A 200 0.70 -7.66 0.02
C VAL A 200 1.53 -8.36 -1.04
N LEU A 201 2.84 -8.36 -0.87
CA LEU A 201 3.79 -9.09 -1.71
C LEU A 201 4.19 -10.41 -1.06
N VAL A 202 4.36 -11.43 -1.89
CA VAL A 202 4.95 -12.73 -1.52
C VAL A 202 5.89 -13.19 -2.64
N ALA A 203 6.26 -14.47 -2.68
CA ALA A 203 7.06 -15.06 -3.75
C ALA A 203 8.43 -14.38 -3.89
N ASN A 204 9.11 -14.21 -2.76
CA ASN A 204 10.48 -13.71 -2.63
C ASN A 204 11.42 -14.87 -2.28
N ASN A 205 12.73 -14.62 -2.42
CA ASN A 205 13.79 -15.56 -2.03
C ASN A 205 13.78 -15.83 -0.52
N ASP A 206 13.37 -14.85 0.29
CA ASP A 206 13.32 -14.98 1.75
C ASP A 206 12.29 -16.01 2.20
N LEU A 207 11.12 -16.10 1.57
CA LEU A 207 10.13 -17.14 1.87
C LEU A 207 10.72 -18.53 1.65
N ALA A 208 11.48 -18.71 0.57
CA ALA A 208 12.18 -19.97 0.33
C ALA A 208 13.24 -20.24 1.42
N SER A 209 14.02 -19.21 1.78
CA SER A 209 15.06 -19.28 2.82
C SER A 209 14.49 -19.64 4.20
N PHE A 210 13.48 -18.92 4.68
CA PHE A 210 12.91 -19.09 6.01
C PHE A 210 12.07 -20.36 6.16
N SER A 211 11.47 -20.85 5.08
CA SER A 211 10.64 -22.06 5.11
C SER A 211 11.41 -23.34 4.79
N GLY A 212 12.56 -23.23 4.12
CA GLY A 212 13.33 -24.38 3.64
C GLY A 212 12.72 -25.08 2.42
N THR A 213 11.74 -24.48 1.74
CA THR A 213 11.13 -24.99 0.50
C THR A 213 11.37 -24.04 -0.68
N LYS A 214 11.03 -24.44 -1.91
CA LYS A 214 11.35 -23.69 -3.15
C LYS A 214 10.13 -23.48 -4.03
N PRO A 215 10.12 -22.42 -4.88
CA PRO A 215 9.12 -22.28 -5.93
C PRO A 215 8.95 -23.56 -6.74
N GLY A 216 7.70 -23.97 -6.94
CA GLY A 216 7.31 -25.22 -7.60
C GLY A 216 7.12 -26.42 -6.66
N GLU A 217 7.58 -26.36 -5.41
CA GLU A 217 7.31 -27.40 -4.42
C GLU A 217 5.93 -27.19 -3.77
N PRO A 218 5.13 -28.24 -3.52
CA PRO A 218 3.78 -28.10 -2.98
C PRO A 218 3.68 -27.24 -1.72
N ALA A 219 4.61 -27.41 -0.77
CA ALA A 219 4.63 -26.63 0.47
C ALA A 219 4.84 -25.12 0.22
N TYR A 220 5.71 -24.75 -0.73
CA TYR A 220 5.90 -23.35 -1.11
C TYR A 220 4.65 -22.79 -1.77
N GLU A 221 4.09 -23.54 -2.72
CA GLU A 221 2.92 -23.12 -3.48
C GLU A 221 1.68 -22.97 -2.59
N ASP A 222 1.53 -23.80 -1.55
CA ASP A 222 0.48 -23.71 -0.54
C ASP A 222 0.60 -22.43 0.30
N MET A 223 1.82 -22.06 0.71
CA MET A 223 2.05 -20.80 1.44
C MET A 223 1.70 -19.58 0.59
N VAL A 224 2.15 -19.54 -0.67
CA VAL A 224 1.80 -18.46 -1.61
C VAL A 224 0.29 -18.40 -1.82
N THR A 225 -0.38 -19.55 -1.97
CA THR A 225 -1.85 -19.63 -2.10
C THR A 225 -2.55 -19.12 -0.85
N LYS A 226 -2.08 -19.47 0.34
CA LYS A 226 -2.62 -18.99 1.61
C LYS A 226 -2.53 -17.47 1.74
N VAL A 227 -1.37 -16.89 1.39
CA VAL A 227 -1.18 -15.42 1.41
C VAL A 227 -2.11 -14.75 0.39
N LYS A 228 -2.23 -15.31 -0.82
CA LYS A 228 -3.16 -14.81 -1.84
C LYS A 228 -4.59 -14.75 -1.32
N LEU A 229 -5.11 -15.87 -0.84
CA LEU A 229 -6.50 -15.97 -0.38
C LEU A 229 -6.77 -15.02 0.79
N ALA A 230 -5.83 -14.91 1.73
CA ALA A 230 -5.91 -13.95 2.83
C ALA A 230 -5.95 -12.49 2.34
N THR A 231 -5.07 -12.14 1.39
CA THR A 231 -4.96 -10.79 0.81
C THR A 231 -6.25 -10.39 0.09
N LEU A 232 -6.76 -11.26 -0.79
CA LEU A 232 -7.99 -11.01 -1.54
C LEU A 232 -9.21 -10.96 -0.62
N LYS A 233 -9.28 -11.83 0.40
CA LYS A 233 -10.35 -11.79 1.41
C LYS A 233 -10.36 -10.47 2.20
N ALA A 234 -9.19 -9.88 2.44
CA ALA A 234 -9.06 -8.56 3.08
C ALA A 234 -9.34 -7.38 2.12
N GLY A 235 -9.69 -7.64 0.86
CA GLY A 235 -9.93 -6.62 -0.15
C GLY A 235 -8.66 -5.87 -0.58
N LYS A 236 -7.49 -6.50 -0.43
CA LYS A 236 -6.18 -5.92 -0.75
C LYS A 236 -5.65 -6.45 -2.07
N ILE A 237 -4.70 -5.71 -2.63
CA ILE A 237 -4.03 -6.08 -3.87
C ILE A 237 -2.94 -7.10 -3.55
N PHE A 238 -2.89 -8.18 -4.34
CA PHE A 238 -1.89 -9.20 -4.23
C PHE A 238 -0.79 -9.01 -5.28
N GLY A 239 0.47 -9.21 -4.90
CA GLY A 239 1.62 -9.08 -5.80
C GLY A 239 2.77 -10.01 -5.42
N ALA A 240 3.83 -9.97 -6.24
CA ALA A 240 5.00 -10.82 -6.09
C ALA A 240 6.30 -10.03 -6.18
N ALA A 241 7.29 -10.44 -5.39
CA ALA A 241 8.65 -9.92 -5.50
C ALA A 241 9.43 -10.54 -6.68
N SER A 242 9.03 -11.70 -7.17
CA SER A 242 9.65 -12.35 -8.32
C SER A 242 8.61 -12.78 -9.35
N MET A 243 8.68 -12.22 -10.55
CA MET A 243 7.84 -12.66 -11.66
C MET A 243 8.16 -14.09 -12.07
N GLU A 244 9.45 -14.47 -12.07
CA GLU A 244 9.89 -15.83 -12.38
C GLU A 244 9.30 -16.86 -11.43
N ALA A 245 9.30 -16.57 -10.12
CA ALA A 245 8.72 -17.45 -9.10
C ALA A 245 7.21 -17.69 -9.30
N THR A 246 6.51 -16.77 -9.98
CA THR A 246 5.06 -16.88 -10.25
C THR A 246 4.73 -17.38 -11.66
N ALA A 247 5.70 -17.43 -12.58
CA ALA A 247 5.45 -17.60 -14.01
C ALA A 247 4.70 -18.90 -14.37
N LYS A 248 4.93 -19.96 -13.60
CA LYS A 248 4.34 -21.29 -13.80
C LYS A 248 3.07 -21.52 -12.97
N ARG A 249 2.69 -20.58 -12.10
CA ARG A 249 1.50 -20.74 -11.27
C ARG A 249 0.22 -20.60 -12.09
N PRO A 250 -0.81 -21.42 -11.84
CA PRO A 250 -2.09 -21.34 -12.54
C PRO A 250 -2.84 -20.02 -12.25
N ASP A 251 -2.58 -19.41 -11.09
CA ASP A 251 -3.20 -18.17 -10.63
C ASP A 251 -2.35 -16.92 -10.85
N LYS A 252 -1.38 -16.97 -11.78
CA LYS A 252 -0.48 -15.84 -12.08
C LYS A 252 -1.18 -14.53 -12.44
N ALA A 253 -2.44 -14.59 -12.91
CA ALA A 253 -3.24 -13.40 -13.24
C ALA A 253 -3.71 -12.61 -12.01
N ASP A 254 -3.69 -13.21 -10.82
CA ASP A 254 -4.09 -12.57 -9.55
C ASP A 254 -3.00 -11.62 -9.02
N PHE A 255 -1.75 -11.77 -9.48
CA PHE A 255 -0.64 -10.89 -9.11
C PHE A 255 -0.70 -9.58 -9.93
N LYS A 256 -0.78 -8.44 -9.22
CA LYS A 256 -0.93 -7.10 -9.83
C LYS A 256 0.26 -6.17 -9.62
N MET A 257 1.24 -6.55 -8.81
CA MET A 257 2.46 -5.77 -8.59
C MET A 257 3.67 -6.68 -8.64
N PHE A 258 4.68 -6.31 -9.40
CA PHE A 258 5.94 -7.04 -9.53
C PHE A 258 7.15 -6.15 -9.26
N GLN A 259 8.06 -6.58 -8.37
CA GLN A 259 9.30 -5.84 -8.05
C GLN A 259 10.11 -5.45 -9.29
N ASN A 260 10.33 -6.42 -10.18
CA ASN A 260 10.98 -6.23 -11.48
C ASN A 260 10.09 -6.83 -12.57
N GLY A 261 9.96 -6.13 -13.70
CA GLY A 261 9.22 -6.63 -14.85
C GLY A 261 9.60 -5.98 -16.17
N PRO A 262 8.83 -6.21 -17.26
CA PRO A 262 9.03 -5.49 -18.50
C PRO A 262 8.68 -4.01 -18.31
N SER A 263 9.37 -3.16 -19.05
CA SER A 263 9.01 -1.75 -19.19
C SER A 263 7.65 -1.59 -19.86
N ASN A 264 7.03 -0.43 -19.65
CA ASN A 264 5.72 -0.10 -20.17
C ASN A 264 5.70 0.16 -21.68
N ASP A 265 6.86 0.43 -22.28
CA ASP A 265 7.02 0.87 -23.68
C ASP A 265 8.02 0.01 -24.48
N GLY A 266 8.45 -1.13 -23.91
CA GLY A 266 9.41 -2.03 -24.56
C GLY A 266 10.86 -1.54 -24.48
N TRP A 267 11.14 -0.47 -23.74
CA TRP A 267 12.51 -0.05 -23.44
C TRP A 267 13.29 -1.14 -22.71
N THR A 268 14.54 -1.36 -23.12
CA THR A 268 15.42 -2.37 -22.50
C THR A 268 16.48 -1.69 -21.63
N PRO A 269 16.65 -2.11 -20.37
CA PRO A 269 17.72 -1.62 -19.52
C PRO A 269 19.09 -1.79 -20.17
N PRO A 270 20.01 -0.82 -20.04
CA PRO A 270 21.39 -1.04 -20.42
C PRO A 270 21.93 -2.24 -19.65
N ALA A 271 22.76 -3.06 -20.30
CA ALA A 271 23.39 -4.21 -19.65
C ALA A 271 24.05 -3.73 -18.34
N PRO A 272 23.91 -4.49 -17.23
CA PRO A 272 24.55 -4.11 -15.98
C PRO A 272 26.03 -3.87 -16.24
N ALA A 273 26.57 -2.75 -15.72
CA ALA A 273 27.99 -2.49 -15.80
C ALA A 273 28.72 -3.73 -15.26
N LYS A 274 29.66 -4.28 -16.05
CA LYS A 274 30.47 -5.40 -15.59
C LYS A 274 31.15 -4.97 -14.28
N PRO A 275 31.22 -5.87 -13.27
CA PRO A 275 31.87 -5.58 -12.01
C PRO A 275 33.32 -5.14 -12.19
#